data_AF-A0A7C5KK09-F1
#
_entry.id   AF-A0A7C5KK09-F1
#
_cell.length_a   1.000
_cell.length_b   1.000
_cell.length_c   1.000
_cell.angle_alpha   90.00
_cell.angle_beta   90.00
_cell.angle_gamma   90.00
#
_symmetry.space_group_name_H-M   'P 1'
#
loop_
_entity.id
_entity.type
_entity.pdbx_description
1 polymer ?
#
loop_
_entity_poly.entity_id
_entity_poly.type
_entity_poly.pdbx_seq_one_letter_code
_entity_poly.pdbx_strand_id
1 'polypeptide(L)'
;MQDDQDAPRLTRAERRAARLARQKQIEQRYRKDRQRNVLAQPGCHDFVFVLDHLKAGFNVPKIFRSAQAFGAAAIHLVNIGVFDTAPAKGAFRKVPARFHDRFEEAHQALTAEGYTLIALTADGAESLPGAELPRRSAFVVGNEEFGLSFDPADYPEMR
;
A
#
# COMPACT_ATOMS: atom_id res chain seq x y z
N MET A 1 -21.06 -37.77 5.17
CA MET A 1 -21.15 -36.51 5.92
C MET A 1 -20.83 -36.85 7.36
N GLN A 2 -19.66 -36.46 7.86
CA GLN A 2 -19.22 -36.84 9.20
C GLN A 2 -18.46 -35.67 9.81
N ASP A 3 -19.17 -35.00 10.72
CA ASP A 3 -18.77 -34.20 11.88
C ASP A 3 -17.38 -33.55 11.88
N ASP A 4 -17.37 -32.29 11.44
CA ASP A 4 -16.30 -31.31 11.71
C ASP A 4 -16.69 -30.41 12.91
N GLN A 5 -17.08 -31.04 14.03
CA GLN A 5 -17.49 -30.36 15.26
C GLN A 5 -16.77 -30.97 16.48
N ASP A 6 -15.50 -30.64 16.67
CA ASP A 6 -14.90 -30.38 18.00
C ASP A 6 -13.40 -30.09 17.88
N ALA A 7 -13.04 -28.99 17.20
CA ALA A 7 -11.73 -28.41 17.40
C ALA A 7 -11.70 -27.76 18.81
N PRO A 8 -10.79 -28.15 19.73
CA PRO A 8 -10.76 -27.60 21.07
C PRO A 8 -10.56 -26.08 21.02
N ARG A 9 -11.47 -25.35 21.69
CA ARG A 9 -11.43 -23.89 21.75
C ARG A 9 -10.20 -23.44 22.53
N LEU A 10 -9.26 -22.79 21.84
CA LEU A 10 -8.06 -22.22 22.44
C LEU A 10 -8.40 -21.32 23.64
N THR A 11 -7.69 -21.53 24.74
CA THR A 11 -7.71 -20.65 25.90
C THR A 11 -7.28 -19.22 25.53
N ARG A 12 -7.58 -18.24 26.40
CA ARG A 12 -7.13 -16.86 26.17
C ARG A 12 -5.61 -16.75 26.08
N ALA A 13 -4.88 -17.54 26.87
CA ALA A 13 -3.42 -17.58 26.87
C ALA A 13 -2.87 -18.13 25.54
N GLU A 14 -3.42 -19.25 25.06
CA GLU A 14 -3.01 -19.85 23.78
C GLU A 14 -3.32 -18.94 22.59
N ARG A 15 -4.48 -18.28 22.57
CA ARG A 15 -4.81 -17.27 21.54
C ARG A 15 -3.82 -16.11 21.53
N ARG A 16 -3.43 -15.62 22.72
CA ARG A 16 -2.42 -14.56 22.85
C ARG A 16 -1.05 -15.03 22.34
N ALA A 17 -0.62 -16.23 22.73
CA ALA A 17 0.64 -16.82 22.28
C ALA A 17 0.66 -16.99 20.75
N ALA A 18 -0.40 -17.54 20.17
CA ALA A 18 -0.55 -17.70 18.72
C ALA A 18 -0.52 -16.36 17.99
N ARG A 19 -1.18 -15.31 18.52
CA ARG A 19 -1.13 -13.96 17.94
C ARG A 19 0.29 -13.39 17.94
N LEU A 20 1.02 -13.52 19.05
CA LEU A 20 2.40 -13.04 19.16
C LEU A 20 3.34 -13.81 18.22
N ALA A 21 3.18 -15.13 18.14
CA ALA A 21 3.96 -15.96 17.21
C ALA A 21 3.70 -15.55 15.74
N ARG A 22 2.43 -15.36 15.37
CA ARG A 22 2.04 -14.88 14.04
C ARG A 22 2.63 -13.50 13.74
N GLN A 23 2.59 -12.58 14.70
CA GLN A 23 3.15 -11.24 14.53
C GLN A 23 4.67 -11.28 14.29
N LYS A 24 5.41 -12.11 15.05
CA LYS A 24 6.85 -12.33 14.81
C LYS A 24 7.13 -12.90 13.42
N GLN A 25 6.33 -13.86 12.96
CA GLN A 25 6.47 -14.43 11.61
C GLN A 25 6.21 -13.41 10.50
N ILE A 26 5.18 -12.56 10.68
CA ILE A 26 4.87 -11.46 9.76
C ILE A 26 6.06 -10.50 9.69
N GLU A 27 6.57 -10.08 10.83
CA GLU A 27 7.69 -9.15 10.91
C GLU A 27 8.97 -9.69 10.25
N GLN A 28 9.32 -10.95 10.53
CA GLN A 28 10.46 -11.61 9.89
C GLN A 28 10.31 -11.67 8.37
N ARG A 29 9.12 -12.03 7.87
CA ARG A 29 8.83 -12.10 6.43
C ARG A 29 8.89 -10.71 5.79
N TYR A 30 8.26 -9.72 6.42
CA TYR A 30 8.29 -8.34 5.99
C TYR A 30 9.71 -7.83 5.85
N ARG A 31 10.56 -8.00 6.87
CA ARG A 31 11.98 -7.57 6.83
C ARG A 31 12.73 -8.23 5.67
N LYS A 32 12.57 -9.54 5.49
CA LYS A 32 13.20 -10.29 4.39
C LYS A 32 12.74 -9.82 3.02
N ASP A 33 11.44 -9.62 2.84
CA ASP A 33 10.90 -9.18 1.56
C ASP A 33 11.25 -7.71 1.27
N ARG A 34 11.29 -6.84 2.30
CA ARG A 34 11.74 -5.44 2.19
C ARG A 34 13.21 -5.36 1.78
N GLN A 35 14.07 -6.19 2.36
CA GLN A 35 15.47 -6.27 1.95
C GLN A 35 15.62 -6.67 0.47
N ARG A 36 14.78 -7.60 0.00
CA ARG A 36 14.75 -8.02 -1.41
C ARG A 36 14.12 -6.98 -2.33
N ASN A 37 13.22 -6.14 -1.83
CA ASN A 37 12.56 -5.10 -2.61
C ASN A 37 13.55 -4.08 -3.18
N VAL A 38 14.72 -3.88 -2.56
CA VAL A 38 15.79 -3.02 -3.09
C VAL A 38 16.23 -3.40 -4.51
N LEU A 39 16.02 -4.67 -4.91
CA LEU A 39 16.33 -5.17 -6.25
C LEU A 39 15.15 -5.07 -7.24
N ALA A 40 13.98 -4.60 -6.79
CA ALA A 40 12.83 -4.43 -7.65
C ALA A 40 13.12 -3.40 -8.74
N GLN A 41 12.56 -3.64 -9.93
CA GLN A 41 12.70 -2.75 -11.07
C GLN A 41 11.33 -2.14 -11.40
N PRO A 42 11.28 -0.88 -11.88
CA PRO A 42 10.03 -0.28 -12.33
C PRO A 42 9.33 -1.13 -13.39
N GLY A 43 8.00 -1.10 -13.38
CA GLY A 43 7.19 -1.72 -14.43
C GLY A 43 7.26 -0.97 -15.76
N CYS A 44 6.49 -1.43 -16.75
CA CYS A 44 6.48 -0.85 -18.10
C CYS A 44 5.66 0.45 -18.24
N HIS A 45 4.94 0.85 -17.20
CA HIS A 45 4.14 2.07 -17.18
C HIS A 45 4.66 3.07 -16.15
N ASP A 46 4.53 4.35 -16.46
CA ASP A 46 5.08 5.44 -15.66
C ASP A 46 4.18 5.88 -14.50
N PHE A 47 3.09 5.18 -14.20
CA PHE A 47 2.23 5.53 -13.07
C PHE A 47 2.72 4.92 -11.77
N VAL A 48 2.43 5.58 -10.65
CA VAL A 48 2.74 5.11 -9.30
C VAL A 48 1.51 5.19 -8.41
N PHE A 49 1.55 4.49 -7.28
CA PHE A 49 0.60 4.69 -6.19
C PHE A 49 1.28 5.35 -4.99
N VAL A 50 0.56 6.23 -4.31
CA VAL A 50 0.89 6.75 -2.98
C VAL A 50 -0.14 6.21 -2.01
N LEU A 51 0.29 5.38 -1.06
CA LEU A 51 -0.54 4.79 -0.04
C LEU A 51 -0.37 5.61 1.24
N ASP A 52 -1.35 6.46 1.50
CA ASP A 52 -1.31 7.44 2.57
C ASP A 52 -2.00 6.94 3.83
N HIS A 53 -1.20 6.58 4.84
CA HIS A 53 -1.69 6.11 6.14
C HIS A 53 -2.69 4.94 6.06
N LEU A 54 -2.65 4.14 4.98
CA LEU A 54 -3.46 2.93 4.88
C LEU A 54 -3.18 2.03 6.08
N LYS A 55 -4.25 1.44 6.63
CA LYS A 55 -4.07 0.43 7.66
C LYS A 55 -3.15 -0.65 7.11
N ALA A 56 -2.06 -0.94 7.83
CA ALA A 56 -1.05 -1.96 7.48
C ALA A 56 -1.60 -3.41 7.44
N GLY A 57 -2.93 -3.58 7.39
CA GLY A 57 -3.62 -4.83 7.21
C GLY A 57 -3.66 -5.29 5.74
N PHE A 58 -4.83 -5.75 5.32
CA PHE A 58 -4.97 -6.58 4.12
C PHE A 58 -4.82 -5.86 2.78
N ASN A 59 -4.93 -4.53 2.74
CA ASN A 59 -5.04 -3.81 1.46
C ASN A 59 -3.68 -3.54 0.83
N VAL A 60 -2.69 -3.10 1.60
CA VAL A 60 -1.32 -2.86 1.11
C VAL A 60 -0.76 -4.04 0.28
N PRO A 61 -0.72 -5.29 0.76
CA PRO A 61 -0.20 -6.39 -0.04
C PRO A 61 -1.05 -6.71 -1.30
N LYS A 62 -2.36 -6.44 -1.28
CA LYS A 62 -3.22 -6.61 -2.47
C LYS A 62 -2.93 -5.53 -3.51
N ILE A 63 -2.71 -4.29 -3.08
CA ILE A 63 -2.33 -3.19 -3.96
C ILE A 63 -0.98 -3.50 -4.63
N PHE A 64 0.00 -4.02 -3.89
CA PHE A 64 1.24 -4.52 -4.49
C PHE A 64 1.00 -5.54 -5.62
N ARG A 65 0.07 -6.48 -5.41
CA ARG A 65 -0.28 -7.47 -6.42
C ARG A 65 -0.92 -6.85 -7.66
N SER A 66 -1.82 -5.89 -7.48
CA SER A 66 -2.42 -5.15 -8.59
C SER A 66 -1.38 -4.30 -9.33
N ALA A 67 -0.57 -3.53 -8.61
CA ALA A 67 0.49 -2.71 -9.18
C ALA A 67 1.50 -3.53 -10.00
N GLN A 68 1.87 -4.72 -9.53
CA GLN A 68 2.69 -5.63 -10.32
C GLN A 68 1.98 -6.08 -11.60
N ALA A 69 0.70 -6.47 -11.51
CA ALA A 69 -0.07 -6.96 -12.65
C ALA A 69 -0.27 -5.87 -13.72
N PHE A 70 -0.46 -4.62 -13.30
CA PHE A 70 -0.62 -3.48 -14.20
C PHE A 70 0.70 -2.80 -14.58
N GLY A 71 1.85 -3.29 -14.14
CA GLY A 71 3.15 -2.75 -14.51
C GLY A 71 3.45 -1.34 -13.99
N ALA A 72 2.99 -1.02 -12.78
CA ALA A 72 3.28 0.26 -12.12
C ALA A 72 4.80 0.48 -11.93
N ALA A 73 5.24 1.74 -11.99
CA ALA A 73 6.63 2.11 -11.79
C ALA A 73 7.08 1.93 -10.32
N ALA A 74 6.23 2.26 -9.36
CA ALA A 74 6.53 2.18 -7.94
C ALA A 74 5.27 2.29 -7.06
N ILE A 75 5.42 1.95 -5.79
CA ILE A 75 4.48 2.28 -4.71
C ILE A 75 5.22 3.09 -3.65
N HIS A 76 4.68 4.25 -3.30
CA HIS A 76 5.11 5.09 -2.19
C HIS A 76 4.22 4.77 -0.99
N LEU A 77 4.83 4.47 0.16
CA LEU A 77 4.14 4.18 1.42
C LEU A 77 4.41 5.31 2.39
N VAL A 78 3.35 6.00 2.83
CA VAL A 78 3.44 7.10 3.79
C VAL A 78 2.94 6.62 5.13
N ASN A 79 3.83 6.60 6.12
CA ASN A 79 3.54 6.19 7.49
C ASN A 79 2.84 4.82 7.62
N ILE A 80 3.28 3.85 6.82
CA ILE A 80 2.78 2.47 6.86
C ILE A 80 3.80 1.59 7.58
N GLY A 81 3.38 1.06 8.73
CA GLY A 81 4.17 0.10 9.52
C GLY A 81 4.31 -1.28 8.87
N VAL A 82 4.78 -2.23 9.67
CA VAL A 82 4.92 -3.63 9.25
C VAL A 82 3.56 -4.21 8.84
N PHE A 83 3.50 -4.80 7.64
CA PHE A 83 2.32 -5.51 7.12
C PHE A 83 2.66 -6.95 6.74
N ASP A 84 1.63 -7.81 6.66
CA ASP A 84 1.79 -9.18 6.16
C ASP A 84 1.99 -9.17 4.65
N THR A 85 3.18 -9.55 4.19
CA THR A 85 3.53 -9.59 2.76
C THR A 85 3.03 -10.85 2.06
N ALA A 86 2.55 -11.86 2.81
CA ALA A 86 2.09 -13.14 2.23
C ALA A 86 0.99 -12.98 1.17
N PRO A 87 -0.03 -12.12 1.34
CA PRO A 87 -1.08 -11.94 0.34
C PRO A 87 -0.57 -11.28 -0.95
N ALA A 88 0.58 -10.61 -0.92
CA ALA A 88 1.18 -9.98 -2.11
C ALA A 88 1.73 -11.02 -3.10
N LYS A 89 1.81 -12.31 -2.72
CA LYS A 89 2.32 -13.39 -3.57
C LYS A 89 3.68 -13.09 -4.22
N GLY A 90 4.53 -12.37 -3.48
CA GLY A 90 5.87 -11.99 -3.93
C GLY A 90 5.96 -10.64 -4.65
N ALA A 91 4.82 -9.98 -4.94
CA ALA A 91 4.77 -8.68 -5.60
C ALA A 91 5.53 -7.59 -4.83
N PHE A 92 5.52 -7.64 -3.49
CA PHE A 92 6.32 -6.74 -2.67
C PHE A 92 7.83 -6.86 -2.92
N ARG A 93 8.33 -7.94 -3.52
CA ARG A 93 9.75 -8.03 -3.93
C ARG A 93 10.01 -7.55 -5.36
N LYS A 94 8.97 -7.19 -6.11
CA LYS A 94 9.01 -7.00 -7.56
C LYS A 94 8.58 -5.60 -7.99
N VAL A 95 7.76 -4.92 -7.20
CA VAL A 95 7.38 -3.51 -7.44
C VAL A 95 8.21 -2.63 -6.50
N PRO A 96 8.96 -1.63 -7.00
CA PRO A 96 9.74 -0.72 -6.16
C PRO A 96 8.87 -0.09 -5.06
N ALA A 97 9.30 -0.22 -3.81
CA ALA A 97 8.60 0.37 -2.67
C ALA A 97 9.45 1.51 -2.08
N ARG A 98 8.90 2.73 -2.06
CA ARG A 98 9.52 3.91 -1.45
C ARG A 98 8.80 4.23 -0.15
N PHE A 99 9.53 4.45 0.93
CA PHE A 99 8.95 4.64 2.27
C PHE A 99 9.18 6.08 2.71
N HIS A 100 8.12 6.71 3.21
CA HIS A 100 8.09 8.10 3.67
C HIS A 100 7.43 8.15 5.04
N ASP A 101 7.87 9.08 5.88
CA ASP A 101 7.27 9.28 7.19
C ASP A 101 6.07 10.23 7.10
N ARG A 102 6.11 11.18 6.15
CA ARG A 102 5.05 12.19 5.95
C ARG A 102 4.65 12.29 4.48
N PHE A 103 3.40 12.67 4.22
CA PHE A 103 2.90 12.81 2.85
C PHE A 103 3.68 13.85 2.05
N GLU A 104 4.05 14.96 2.69
CA GLU A 104 4.85 16.03 2.10
C GLU A 104 6.15 15.53 1.43
N GLU A 105 6.82 14.52 2.01
CA GLU A 105 8.06 13.94 1.45
C GLU A 105 7.77 13.18 0.15
N ALA A 106 6.68 12.42 0.12
CA ALA A 106 6.24 11.72 -1.08
C ALA A 106 5.81 12.71 -2.17
N HIS A 107 5.08 13.76 -1.78
CA HIS A 107 4.64 14.84 -2.67
C HIS A 107 5.83 15.54 -3.32
N GLN A 108 6.77 16.06 -2.52
CA GLN A 108 7.96 16.76 -3.02
C GLN A 108 8.79 15.89 -3.97
N ALA A 109 9.01 14.62 -3.62
CA ALA A 109 9.77 13.70 -4.47
C ALA A 109 9.09 13.46 -5.82
N LEU A 110 7.77 13.24 -5.82
CA LEU A 110 7.01 12.96 -7.03
C LEU A 110 6.86 14.19 -7.93
N THR A 111 6.62 15.36 -7.35
CA THR A 111 6.57 16.62 -8.09
C THR A 111 7.91 16.93 -8.74
N ALA A 112 9.03 16.72 -8.03
CA ALA A 112 10.37 16.88 -8.60
C ALA A 112 10.67 15.87 -9.74
N GLU A 113 10.07 14.68 -9.69
CA GLU A 113 10.13 13.68 -10.77
C GLU A 113 9.13 13.96 -11.91
N GLY A 114 8.34 15.03 -11.84
CA GLY A 114 7.39 15.43 -12.87
C GLY A 114 6.10 14.61 -12.90
N TYR A 115 5.67 14.09 -11.75
CA TYR A 115 4.37 13.43 -11.61
C TYR A 115 3.25 14.43 -11.35
N THR A 116 2.08 14.17 -11.92
CA THR A 116 0.83 14.78 -11.47
C THR A 116 0.22 13.88 -10.41
N LEU A 117 0.07 14.39 -9.20
CA LEU A 117 -0.60 13.66 -8.12
C LEU A 117 -2.11 13.80 -8.28
N ILE A 118 -2.80 12.66 -8.16
CA ILE A 118 -4.25 12.53 -8.34
C ILE A 118 -4.82 11.87 -7.08
N ALA A 119 -5.60 12.62 -6.32
CA ALA A 119 -6.27 12.16 -5.11
C ALA A 119 -7.49 11.30 -5.47
N LEU A 120 -7.52 10.06 -4.99
CA LEU A 120 -8.68 9.18 -5.14
C LEU A 120 -9.57 9.29 -3.90
N THR A 121 -10.50 10.26 -3.91
CA THR A 121 -11.49 10.44 -2.85
C THR A 121 -12.91 10.09 -3.33
N ALA A 122 -13.81 9.83 -2.38
CA ALA A 122 -15.20 9.48 -2.70
C ALA A 122 -16.04 10.68 -3.17
N ASP A 123 -15.60 11.89 -2.82
CA ASP A 123 -16.22 13.19 -3.08
C ASP A 123 -15.46 14.01 -4.14
N GLY A 124 -14.57 13.35 -4.90
CA GLY A 124 -13.79 14.00 -5.96
C GLY A 124 -14.66 14.70 -7.01
N ALA A 125 -14.14 15.80 -7.56
CA ALA A 125 -14.87 16.62 -8.54
C ALA A 125 -15.03 15.92 -9.91
N GLU A 126 -14.14 14.99 -10.24
CA GLU A 126 -14.10 14.27 -11.51
C GLU A 126 -14.25 12.77 -11.30
N SER A 127 -15.03 12.10 -12.16
CA SER A 127 -15.19 10.64 -12.12
C SER A 127 -14.09 9.95 -12.91
N LEU A 128 -13.41 8.98 -12.28
CA LEU A 128 -12.24 8.30 -12.85
C LEU A 128 -12.44 7.72 -14.27
N PRO A 129 -13.56 7.06 -14.62
CA PRO A 129 -13.73 6.47 -15.95
C PRO A 129 -13.75 7.47 -17.11
N GLY A 130 -14.04 8.75 -16.83
CA GLY A 130 -14.04 9.82 -17.83
C GLY A 130 -12.83 10.75 -17.74
N ALA A 131 -11.96 10.55 -16.75
CA ALA A 131 -10.86 11.45 -16.48
C ALA A 131 -9.70 11.29 -17.47
N GLU A 132 -9.17 12.40 -17.96
CA GLU A 132 -7.92 12.39 -18.72
C GLU A 132 -6.74 12.28 -17.75
N LEU A 133 -6.06 11.13 -17.76
CA LEU A 133 -4.96 10.82 -16.85
C LEU A 133 -3.60 11.10 -17.51
N PRO A 134 -2.75 11.97 -16.95
CA PRO A 134 -1.39 12.19 -17.44
C PRO A 134 -0.58 10.90 -17.42
N ARG A 135 0.38 10.78 -18.35
CA ARG A 135 1.24 9.60 -18.44
C ARG A 135 1.99 9.32 -17.11
N ARG A 136 2.49 10.37 -16.45
CA ARG A 136 3.11 10.30 -15.11
C ARG A 136 2.09 10.65 -14.04
N SER A 137 1.17 9.74 -13.79
CA SER A 137 0.17 9.88 -12.72
C SER A 137 0.64 9.23 -11.42
N ALA A 138 0.48 9.93 -10.31
CA ALA A 138 0.68 9.40 -8.97
C ALA A 138 -0.68 9.33 -8.25
N PHE A 139 -1.26 8.14 -8.19
CA PHE A 139 -2.57 7.94 -7.57
C PHE A 139 -2.46 7.86 -6.05
N VAL A 140 -3.00 8.86 -5.36
CA VAL A 140 -2.98 8.96 -3.90
C VAL A 140 -4.24 8.31 -3.33
N VAL A 141 -4.06 7.30 -2.49
CA VAL A 141 -5.14 6.60 -1.79
C VAL A 141 -4.96 6.81 -0.30
N GLY A 142 -6.02 7.26 0.36
CA GLY A 142 -6.04 7.49 1.80
C GLY A 142 -6.46 6.27 2.63
N ASN A 143 -6.50 6.49 3.94
CA ASN A 143 -7.03 5.56 4.92
C ASN A 143 -8.52 5.29 4.69
N GLU A 144 -8.96 4.05 4.93
CA GLU A 144 -10.34 3.64 4.66
C GLU A 144 -11.39 4.33 5.55
N GLU A 145 -11.00 4.82 6.74
CA GLU A 145 -11.91 5.49 7.68
C GLU A 145 -11.75 7.01 7.67
N PHE A 146 -10.54 7.51 7.45
CA PHE A 146 -10.22 8.93 7.60
C PHE A 146 -9.89 9.65 6.28
N GLY A 147 -9.76 8.91 5.18
CA GLY A 147 -9.32 9.47 3.90
C GLY A 147 -7.84 9.87 3.93
N LEU A 148 -7.52 10.99 3.28
CA LEU A 148 -6.16 11.52 3.21
C LEU A 148 -5.71 12.08 4.57
N SER A 149 -4.41 11.96 4.86
CA SER A 149 -3.82 12.48 6.11
C SER A 149 -3.56 14.00 6.10
N PHE A 150 -3.89 14.65 4.98
CA PHE A 150 -3.67 16.06 4.70
C PHE A 150 -4.92 16.68 4.08
N ASP A 151 -5.01 18.01 4.11
CA ASP A 151 -6.06 18.73 3.40
C ASP A 151 -5.63 18.92 1.93
N PRO A 152 -6.42 18.45 0.93
CA PRO A 152 -6.14 18.71 -0.48
C PRO A 152 -5.94 20.20 -0.81
N ALA A 153 -6.55 21.12 -0.04
CA ALA A 153 -6.37 22.56 -0.23
C ALA A 153 -4.92 23.04 0.01
N ASP A 154 -4.13 22.28 0.78
CA ASP A 154 -2.70 22.57 1.01
C ASP A 154 -1.84 22.25 -0.22
N TYR A 155 -2.40 21.53 -1.21
CA TYR A 155 -1.72 21.08 -2.43
C TYR A 155 -2.58 21.40 -3.67
N PRO A 156 -2.78 22.70 -4.00
CA PRO A 156 -3.68 23.13 -5.07
C PRO A 156 -3.29 22.66 -6.48
N GLU A 157 -2.07 22.18 -6.68
CA GLU A 157 -1.59 21.56 -7.92
C GLU A 157 -2.06 20.11 -8.09
N MET A 158 -2.54 19.47 -7.02
CA MET A 158 -3.10 18.12 -7.08
C MET A 158 -4.45 18.13 -7.76
N ARG A 159 -4.76 17.02 -8.42
CA ARG A 159 -6.06 16.76 -9.03
C ARG A 159 -6.92 15.85 -8.18
#